data_AF-A0A2N1V8F3-F1
#
_entry.id   AF-A0A2N1V8F3-F1
#
_cell.length_a   1.000
_cell.length_b   1.000
_cell.length_c   1.000
_cell.angle_alpha   90.00
_cell.angle_beta   90.00
_cell.angle_gamma   90.00
#
_symmetry.space_group_name_H-M   'P 1'
#
loop_
_entity.id
_entity.type
_entity.pdbx_description
1 polymer ?
#
loop_
_entity_poly.entity_id
_entity_poly.type
_entity_poly.pdbx_seq_one_letter_code
_entity_poly.pdbx_strand_id
1 'polypeptide(L)'
;MLIESERVALSQIGVREVGNNRGEVVKYLASVGLGEGHPYCAAGVYWGFSKAAVKLNLSKSEIPIRRTAVANAILNDAISRGKRVDKPITRHDLLVWKSKSSWQGHIERVIETKSRGIVKTIAFNVKLSDGEGVGIKTRYLSHPLGKLMLRGVIKFEVKDDN
;
A
#
# COMPACT_ATOMS: atom_id res chain seq x y z
N MET A 1 -9.72 -0.41 12.33
CA MET A 1 -9.33 -0.67 10.91
C MET A 1 -7.83 -0.53 10.64
N LEU A 2 -7.21 0.64 10.92
CA LEU A 2 -5.82 0.91 10.54
C LEU A 2 -4.82 -0.03 11.24
N ILE A 3 -4.85 -0.12 12.57
CA ILE A 3 -3.94 -0.97 13.34
C ILE A 3 -4.01 -2.43 12.86
N GLU A 4 -5.22 -2.97 12.75
CA GLU A 4 -5.42 -4.37 12.35
C GLU A 4 -4.96 -4.64 10.90
N SER A 5 -5.22 -3.73 9.96
CA SER A 5 -4.73 -3.89 8.58
C SER A 5 -3.20 -3.79 8.48
N GLU A 6 -2.56 -3.04 9.36
CA GLU A 6 -1.09 -3.03 9.45
C GLU A 6 -0.59 -4.37 9.99
N ARG A 7 -1.19 -4.88 11.07
CA ARG A 7 -0.85 -6.18 11.65
C ARG A 7 -0.97 -7.30 10.61
N VAL A 8 -2.04 -7.28 9.81
CA VAL A 8 -2.22 -8.20 8.69
C VAL A 8 -1.11 -8.01 7.66
N ALA A 9 -0.81 -6.78 7.22
CA ALA A 9 0.25 -6.54 6.24
C ALA A 9 1.64 -6.99 6.73
N LEU A 10 1.97 -6.73 8.00
CA LEU A 10 3.22 -7.16 8.63
C LEU A 10 3.34 -8.69 8.70
N SER A 11 2.24 -9.41 8.90
CA SER A 11 2.24 -10.89 8.88
C SER A 11 2.61 -11.48 7.52
N GLN A 12 2.63 -10.67 6.45
CA GLN A 12 3.01 -11.09 5.11
C GLN A 12 4.49 -10.89 4.81
N ILE A 13 5.27 -10.29 5.71
CA ILE A 13 6.72 -10.13 5.52
C ILE A 13 7.34 -11.51 5.25
N GLY A 14 8.12 -11.59 4.19
CA GLY A 14 8.77 -12.83 3.77
C GLY A 14 8.02 -13.62 2.71
N VAL A 15 6.73 -13.36 2.48
CA VAL A 15 5.98 -13.95 1.34
C VAL A 15 6.67 -13.56 0.03
N ARG A 16 6.90 -14.55 -0.82
CA ARG A 16 7.56 -14.41 -2.12
C ARG A 16 6.60 -14.72 -3.25
N GLU A 17 6.82 -14.09 -4.39
CA GLU A 17 6.27 -14.61 -5.63
C GLU A 17 7.13 -15.74 -6.18
N VAL A 18 6.49 -16.59 -6.96
CA VAL A 18 7.15 -17.62 -7.76
C VAL A 18 7.07 -17.22 -9.22
N GLY A 19 8.21 -17.11 -9.89
CA GLY A 19 8.26 -16.60 -11.26
C GLY A 19 7.87 -15.12 -11.33
N ASN A 20 6.93 -14.78 -12.20
CA ASN A 20 6.48 -13.40 -12.43
C ASN A 20 5.08 -13.20 -11.82
N ASN A 21 5.02 -12.66 -10.59
CA ASN A 21 3.78 -12.37 -9.87
C ASN A 21 2.83 -13.59 -9.71
N ARG A 22 3.36 -14.77 -9.35
CA ARG A 22 2.56 -16.00 -9.12
C ARG A 22 2.82 -16.63 -7.75
N GLY A 23 2.09 -17.69 -7.43
CA GLY A 23 2.19 -18.40 -6.16
C GLY A 23 1.31 -17.75 -5.09
N GLU A 24 1.80 -17.64 -3.86
CA GLU A 24 1.01 -17.15 -2.74
C GLU A 24 0.49 -15.72 -2.94
N VAL A 25 1.22 -14.89 -3.69
CA VAL A 25 0.85 -13.49 -3.97
C VAL A 25 -0.45 -13.34 -4.76
N VAL A 26 -0.92 -14.40 -5.43
CA VAL A 26 -2.18 -14.41 -6.20
C VAL A 26 -3.39 -14.10 -5.29
N LYS A 27 -3.32 -14.42 -3.99
CA LYS A 27 -4.38 -14.08 -3.03
C LYS A 27 -4.62 -12.56 -2.91
N TYR A 28 -3.59 -11.76 -3.14
CA TYR A 28 -3.70 -10.31 -3.14
C TYR A 28 -4.49 -9.84 -4.36
N LEU A 29 -4.16 -10.36 -5.54
CA LEU A 29 -4.83 -10.07 -6.81
C LEU A 29 -6.29 -10.51 -6.79
N ALA A 30 -6.58 -11.68 -6.24
CA ALA A 30 -7.94 -12.19 -6.08
C ALA A 30 -8.82 -11.24 -5.25
N SER A 31 -8.24 -10.54 -4.25
CA SER A 31 -8.99 -9.58 -3.42
C SER A 31 -9.60 -8.42 -4.22
N VAL A 32 -8.98 -8.08 -5.35
CA VAL A 32 -9.44 -7.03 -6.28
C VAL A 32 -10.02 -7.60 -7.58
N GLY A 33 -10.17 -8.92 -7.69
CA GLY A 33 -10.81 -9.60 -8.82
C GLY A 33 -9.88 -9.89 -10.00
N LEU A 34 -8.57 -9.98 -9.76
CA LEU A 34 -7.57 -10.31 -10.79
C LEU A 34 -6.95 -11.70 -10.53
N GLY A 35 -6.42 -12.30 -11.61
CA GLY A 35 -5.61 -13.51 -11.57
C GLY A 35 -4.12 -13.22 -11.44
N GLU A 36 -3.29 -14.25 -11.60
CA GLU A 36 -1.82 -14.17 -11.53
C GLU A 36 -1.18 -13.33 -12.66
N GLY A 37 0.11 -13.02 -12.52
CA GLY A 37 0.89 -12.32 -13.56
C GLY A 37 0.75 -10.80 -13.55
N HIS A 38 -0.18 -10.26 -12.75
CA HIS A 38 -0.34 -8.82 -12.55
C HIS A 38 0.48 -8.31 -11.35
N PRO A 39 1.01 -7.08 -11.41
CA PRO A 39 1.60 -6.43 -10.25
C PRO A 39 0.59 -6.31 -9.10
N TYR A 40 1.04 -6.59 -7.88
CA TYR A 40 0.16 -6.72 -6.71
C TYR A 40 0.44 -5.72 -5.59
N CYS A 41 1.21 -4.66 -5.82
CA CYS A 41 1.50 -3.66 -4.79
C CYS A 41 0.22 -3.07 -4.16
N ALA A 42 -0.67 -2.52 -4.99
CA ALA A 42 -1.94 -1.94 -4.53
C ALA A 42 -2.96 -3.01 -4.09
N ALA A 43 -2.97 -4.15 -4.77
CA ALA A 43 -3.83 -5.28 -4.42
C ALA A 43 -3.49 -5.83 -3.03
N GLY A 44 -2.21 -5.89 -2.66
CA GLY A 44 -1.73 -6.32 -1.35
C GLY A 44 -2.13 -5.36 -0.23
N VAL A 45 -2.04 -4.05 -0.48
CA VAL A 45 -2.54 -3.04 0.46
C VAL A 45 -4.05 -3.19 0.67
N TYR A 46 -4.84 -3.31 -0.41
CA TYR A 46 -6.29 -3.55 -0.31
C TYR A 46 -6.62 -4.86 0.41
N TRP A 47 -5.90 -5.94 0.12
CA TRP A 47 -6.06 -7.23 0.79
C TRP A 47 -5.86 -7.10 2.31
N GLY A 48 -4.86 -6.34 2.75
CA GLY A 48 -4.63 -6.07 4.17
C GLY A 48 -5.82 -5.38 4.85
N PHE A 49 -6.40 -4.37 4.20
CA PHE A 49 -7.64 -3.73 4.69
C PHE A 49 -8.84 -4.67 4.67
N SER A 50 -9.00 -5.48 3.63
CA SER A 50 -10.10 -6.43 3.49
C SER A 50 -10.07 -7.49 4.59
N LYS A 51 -8.90 -8.04 4.91
CA LYS A 51 -8.73 -9.00 6.02
C LYS A 51 -8.98 -8.36 7.38
N ALA A 52 -8.57 -7.10 7.57
CA ALA A 52 -8.89 -6.37 8.79
C ALA A 52 -10.39 -6.12 8.94
N ALA A 53 -11.09 -5.77 7.85
CA ALA A 53 -12.55 -5.60 7.87
C ALA A 53 -13.25 -6.90 8.30
N VAL A 54 -12.87 -8.04 7.73
CA VAL A 54 -13.40 -9.36 8.13
C VAL A 54 -13.16 -9.63 9.61
N LYS A 55 -11.93 -9.43 10.11
CA LYS A 55 -11.60 -9.71 11.51
C LYS A 55 -12.35 -8.79 12.50
N LEU A 56 -12.60 -7.55 12.10
CA LEU A 56 -13.32 -6.56 12.91
C LEU A 56 -14.85 -6.62 12.71
N ASN A 57 -15.35 -7.59 11.95
CA ASN A 57 -16.76 -7.72 11.58
C ASN A 57 -17.34 -6.43 10.93
N LEU A 58 -16.53 -5.75 10.12
CA LEU A 58 -16.90 -4.56 9.37
C LEU A 58 -17.30 -4.92 7.94
N SER A 59 -18.21 -4.14 7.36
CA SER A 59 -18.61 -4.30 5.97
C SER A 59 -17.48 -3.85 5.02
N LYS A 60 -17.55 -4.29 3.75
CA LYS A 60 -16.58 -3.86 2.72
C LYS A 60 -16.64 -2.36 2.42
N SER A 61 -17.76 -1.68 2.72
CA SER A 61 -17.88 -0.22 2.53
C SER A 61 -17.02 0.56 3.52
N GLU A 62 -16.63 -0.04 4.65
CA GLU A 62 -15.73 0.56 5.65
C GLU A 62 -14.26 0.54 5.22
N ILE A 63 -13.91 -0.16 4.13
CA ILE A 63 -12.53 -0.17 3.62
C ILE A 63 -12.20 1.22 3.05
N PRO A 64 -11.21 1.93 3.59
CA PRO A 64 -11.05 3.36 3.33
C PRO A 64 -10.37 3.67 1.99
N ILE A 65 -10.12 2.67 1.16
CA ILE A 65 -9.44 2.79 -0.13
C ILE A 65 -10.20 2.04 -1.23
N ARG A 66 -10.07 2.53 -2.46
CA ARG A 66 -10.67 1.89 -3.63
C ARG A 66 -10.18 0.46 -3.83
N ARG A 67 -11.10 -0.44 -4.17
CA ARG A 67 -10.80 -1.82 -4.60
C ARG A 67 -10.20 -1.84 -6.00
N THR A 68 -8.88 -1.94 -6.13
CA THR A 68 -8.16 -1.97 -7.41
C THR A 68 -6.69 -2.39 -7.24
N ALA A 69 -6.06 -2.92 -8.30
CA ALA A 69 -4.62 -3.15 -8.37
C ALA A 69 -3.82 -1.92 -8.87
N VAL A 70 -4.48 -0.78 -9.14
CA VAL A 70 -3.83 0.41 -9.68
C VAL A 70 -3.56 1.45 -8.59
N ALA A 71 -2.31 1.59 -8.16
CA ALA A 71 -1.88 2.54 -7.12
C ALA A 71 -2.39 3.97 -7.36
N ASN A 72 -2.29 4.45 -8.60
CA ASN A 72 -2.73 5.80 -8.97
C ASN A 72 -4.25 5.98 -8.90
N ALA A 73 -5.04 4.93 -9.12
CA ALA A 73 -6.49 4.97 -9.00
C ALA A 73 -6.93 5.08 -7.53
N ILE A 74 -6.18 4.47 -6.61
CA ILE A 74 -6.40 4.64 -5.16
C ILE A 74 -6.15 6.09 -4.75
N LEU A 75 -5.06 6.72 -5.22
CA LEU A 75 -4.78 8.13 -4.93
C LEU A 75 -5.84 9.06 -5.54
N ASN A 76 -6.25 8.83 -6.80
CA ASN A 76 -7.27 9.66 -7.45
C ASN A 76 -8.60 9.62 -6.69
N ASP A 77 -9.02 8.43 -6.26
CA ASP A 77 -10.21 8.22 -5.45
C ASP A 77 -10.12 8.90 -4.07
N ALA A 78 -8.94 8.84 -3.43
CA ALA A 78 -8.71 9.54 -2.19
C ALA A 78 -8.81 11.07 -2.37
N ILE A 79 -8.21 11.61 -3.44
CA ILE A 79 -8.29 13.04 -3.78
C ILE A 79 -9.74 13.46 -4.04
N SER A 80 -10.52 12.68 -4.80
CA SER A 80 -11.93 13.01 -5.04
C SER A 80 -12.80 12.98 -3.78
N ARG A 81 -12.36 12.26 -2.74
CA ARG A 81 -12.96 12.25 -1.40
C ARG A 81 -12.36 13.31 -0.45
N GLY A 82 -11.56 14.24 -0.96
CA GLY A 82 -10.94 15.32 -0.17
C GLY A 82 -9.74 14.90 0.67
N LYS A 83 -9.21 13.68 0.54
CA LYS A 83 -8.11 13.15 1.39
C LYS A 83 -6.70 13.54 0.95
N ARG A 84 -6.51 14.75 0.39
CA ARG A 84 -5.18 15.25 0.00
C ARG A 84 -4.57 16.06 1.14
N VAL A 85 -3.33 15.78 1.53
CA VAL A 85 -2.65 16.58 2.57
C VAL A 85 -1.17 16.77 2.30
N ASP A 86 -0.75 18.03 2.45
CA ASP A 86 0.62 18.48 2.64
C ASP A 86 0.96 18.44 4.15
N LYS A 87 2.04 17.74 4.54
CA LYS A 87 2.70 17.73 5.89
C LYS A 87 1.97 17.03 7.06
N PRO A 88 2.73 16.70 8.14
CA PRO A 88 3.78 15.68 8.10
C PRO A 88 3.19 14.29 7.85
N ILE A 89 3.94 13.43 7.17
CA ILE A 89 3.59 12.02 6.97
C ILE A 89 3.63 11.32 8.32
N THR A 90 2.62 10.49 8.59
CA THR A 90 2.43 9.76 9.85
C THR A 90 2.31 8.26 9.60
N ARG A 91 2.43 7.47 10.67
CA ARG A 91 2.17 6.02 10.62
C ARG A 91 0.77 5.76 10.03
N HIS A 92 0.67 4.70 9.26
CA HIS A 92 -0.51 4.27 8.48
C HIS A 92 -0.79 5.02 7.18
N ASP A 93 -0.18 6.16 6.91
CA ASP A 93 -0.35 6.85 5.62
C ASP A 93 0.08 5.95 4.45
N LEU A 94 -0.59 6.07 3.31
CA LEU A 94 -0.16 5.42 2.07
C LEU A 94 0.60 6.40 1.20
N LEU A 95 1.79 6.00 0.77
CA LEU A 95 2.64 6.73 -0.15
C LEU A 95 2.41 6.19 -1.55
N VAL A 96 2.13 7.08 -2.50
CA VAL A 96 1.93 6.70 -3.89
C VAL A 96 2.98 7.38 -4.76
N TRP A 97 3.75 6.58 -5.48
CA TRP A 97 4.73 7.04 -6.47
C TRP A 97 4.23 6.78 -7.89
N LYS A 98 4.68 7.62 -8.83
CA LYS A 98 4.30 7.53 -10.25
C LYS A 98 5.45 7.93 -11.15
N SER A 99 5.55 7.29 -12.32
CA SER A 99 6.41 7.78 -13.42
C SER A 99 5.69 8.89 -14.19
N LYS A 100 6.41 9.93 -14.60
CA LYS A 100 5.82 11.06 -15.38
C LYS A 100 5.07 10.59 -16.63
N SER A 101 5.52 9.50 -17.27
CA SER A 101 5.00 9.01 -18.55
C SER A 101 4.13 7.74 -18.47
N SER A 102 3.77 7.26 -17.27
CA SER A 102 2.99 6.02 -17.13
C SER A 102 1.82 6.16 -16.15
N TRP A 103 0.72 5.48 -16.43
CA TRP A 103 -0.38 5.30 -15.49
C TRP A 103 0.00 4.38 -14.32
N GLN A 104 1.05 3.56 -14.50
CA GLN A 104 1.58 2.68 -13.47
C GLN A 104 2.21 3.48 -12.33
N GLY A 105 2.16 2.92 -11.14
CA GLY A 105 2.70 3.53 -9.94
C GLY A 105 3.02 2.47 -8.91
N HIS A 106 3.53 2.92 -7.78
CA HIS A 106 3.82 2.07 -6.64
C HIS A 106 3.11 2.63 -5.42
N ILE A 107 2.67 1.76 -4.51
CA ILE A 107 2.04 2.17 -3.26
C ILE A 107 2.61 1.38 -2.10
N GLU A 108 2.90 2.08 -1.01
CA GLU A 108 3.40 1.47 0.23
C GLU A 108 2.74 2.12 1.44
N ARG A 109 2.67 1.39 2.54
CA ARG A 109 2.13 1.90 3.80
C ARG A 109 3.25 2.27 4.75
N VAL A 110 3.19 3.46 5.34
CA VAL A 110 4.12 3.92 6.37
C VAL A 110 3.86 3.16 7.69
N ILE A 111 4.91 2.60 8.27
CA ILE A 111 4.87 1.91 9.58
C ILE A 111 5.69 2.64 10.65
N GLU A 112 6.64 3.49 10.24
CA GLU A 112 7.49 4.28 11.13
C GLU A 112 7.94 5.56 10.40
N THR A 113 7.93 6.69 11.09
CA THR A 113 8.45 7.96 10.60
C THR A 113 9.72 8.33 11.36
N LYS A 114 10.77 8.71 10.64
CA LYS A 114 12.03 9.21 11.18
C LYS A 114 12.21 10.69 10.83
N SER A 115 13.32 11.27 11.25
CA SER A 115 13.68 12.64 10.90
C SER A 115 14.00 12.80 9.40
N ARG A 116 13.94 14.05 8.92
CA ARG A 116 14.40 14.46 7.58
C ARG A 116 13.72 13.72 6.41
N GLY A 117 12.43 13.39 6.56
CA GLY A 117 11.64 12.76 5.51
C GLY A 117 12.06 11.32 5.20
N ILE A 118 12.63 10.63 6.20
CA ILE A 118 12.91 9.20 6.13
C ILE A 118 11.75 8.46 6.79
N VAL A 119 11.24 7.41 6.15
CA VAL A 119 10.19 6.56 6.69
C VAL A 119 10.54 5.09 6.49
N LYS A 120 10.01 4.20 7.34
CA LYS A 120 9.90 2.78 7.02
C LYS A 120 8.49 2.48 6.54
N THR A 121 8.39 1.65 5.52
CA THR A 121 7.14 1.19 4.95
C THR A 121 7.06 -0.33 4.95
N ILE A 122 5.84 -0.87 4.98
CA ILE A 122 5.55 -2.22 4.52
C ILE A 122 5.12 -2.13 3.05
N ALA A 123 5.77 -2.92 2.20
CA ALA A 123 5.61 -2.85 0.75
C ALA A 123 5.38 -4.23 0.15
N PHE A 124 4.43 -4.30 -0.79
CA PHE A 124 4.11 -5.49 -1.57
C PHE A 124 4.70 -5.33 -2.97
N ASN A 125 5.10 -6.44 -3.60
CA ASN A 125 5.68 -6.48 -4.95
C ASN A 125 6.93 -5.60 -5.05
N VAL A 126 7.88 -5.86 -4.17
CA VAL A 126 9.17 -5.16 -4.12
C VAL A 126 10.31 -6.15 -4.23
N LYS A 127 11.41 -5.71 -4.85
CA LYS A 127 12.66 -6.48 -4.87
C LYS A 127 13.20 -6.71 -3.47
N LEU A 128 13.54 -7.95 -3.17
CA LEU A 128 14.16 -8.41 -1.94
C LEU A 128 15.51 -9.06 -2.29
N SER A 129 16.22 -9.63 -1.31
CA SER A 129 17.52 -10.29 -1.52
C SER A 129 17.43 -11.47 -2.49
N ASP A 130 16.32 -12.18 -2.46
CA ASP A 130 16.04 -13.36 -3.26
C ASP A 130 14.65 -13.23 -3.90
N GLY A 131 14.61 -12.64 -5.09
CA GLY A 131 13.38 -12.37 -5.85
C GLY A 131 12.56 -11.17 -5.36
N GLU A 132 11.27 -11.18 -5.69
CA GLU A 132 10.31 -10.15 -5.29
C GLU A 132 9.28 -10.70 -4.28
N GLY A 133 8.67 -9.80 -3.51
CA GLY A 133 7.72 -10.21 -2.49
C GLY A 133 7.27 -9.07 -1.59
N VAL A 134 6.99 -9.41 -0.34
CA VAL A 134 6.54 -8.48 0.69
C VAL A 134 7.63 -8.24 1.72
N GLY A 135 7.94 -6.98 2.01
CA GLY A 135 8.97 -6.64 2.98
C GLY A 135 8.99 -5.19 3.43
N ILE A 136 9.82 -4.92 4.44
CA ILE A 136 10.02 -3.57 4.98
C ILE A 136 11.01 -2.82 4.10
N LYS A 137 10.72 -1.55 3.82
CA LYS A 137 11.58 -0.66 3.04
C LYS A 137 11.83 0.65 3.75
N THR A 138 13.08 1.11 3.74
CA THR A 138 13.42 2.48 4.09
C THR A 138 13.22 3.36 2.86
N ARG A 139 12.41 4.41 2.98
CA ARG A 139 12.11 5.35 1.91
C ARG A 139 12.51 6.76 2.31
N TYR A 140 13.10 7.48 1.36
CA TYR A 140 13.45 8.89 1.49
C TYR A 140 12.45 9.66 0.63
N LEU A 141 11.58 10.46 1.23
CA LEU A 141 10.45 11.10 0.54
C LEU A 141 10.89 12.08 -0.56
N SER A 142 12.10 12.63 -0.43
CA SER A 142 12.73 13.51 -1.42
C SER A 142 13.43 12.78 -2.57
N HIS A 143 13.55 11.44 -2.52
CA HIS A 143 14.29 10.67 -3.51
C HIS A 143 13.35 9.77 -4.34
N PRO A 144 13.65 9.57 -5.64
CA PRO A 144 12.88 8.67 -6.49
C PRO A 144 13.04 7.20 -6.08
N LEU A 145 12.02 6.39 -6.41
CA LEU A 145 12.12 4.93 -6.45
C LEU A 145 12.38 4.50 -7.89
N GLY A 146 13.67 4.40 -8.26
CA GLY A 146 14.06 4.22 -9.66
C GLY A 146 13.62 5.41 -10.50
N LYS A 147 12.66 5.22 -11.42
CA LYS A 147 12.07 6.30 -12.25
C LYS A 147 10.80 6.92 -11.64
N LEU A 148 10.34 6.45 -10.47
CA LEU A 148 9.09 6.88 -9.86
C LEU A 148 9.34 8.02 -8.86
N MET A 149 8.60 9.12 -8.99
CA MET A 149 8.60 10.22 -8.01
C MET A 149 7.41 10.10 -7.07
N LEU A 150 7.56 10.57 -5.83
CA LEU A 150 6.44 10.63 -4.88
C LEU A 150 5.37 11.54 -5.49
N ARG A 151 4.20 10.97 -5.74
CA ARG A 151 3.07 11.65 -6.36
C ARG A 151 2.15 12.25 -5.32
N GLY A 152 1.91 11.54 -4.23
CA GLY A 152 1.01 11.97 -3.17
C GLY A 152 0.95 11.01 -2.01
N VAL A 153 0.26 11.47 -0.96
CA VAL A 153 0.06 10.75 0.29
C VAL A 153 -1.43 10.66 0.56
N ILE A 154 -1.89 9.48 0.97
CA ILE A 154 -3.25 9.25 1.43
C ILE A 154 -3.20 9.13 2.95
N LYS A 155 -3.82 10.09 3.63
CA LYS A 155 -3.91 10.08 5.09
C LYS A 155 -5.22 9.43 5.54
N PHE A 156 -5.18 8.88 6.74
CA PHE A 156 -6.36 8.35 7.41
C PHE A 156 -6.58 9.12 8.69
N GLU A 157 -7.78 9.66 8.87
CA GLU A 157 -8.20 10.20 10.15
C GLU A 157 -8.36 9.03 11.11
N VAL A 158 -7.64 9.10 12.23
CA VAL A 158 -8.03 8.35 13.42
C VAL A 158 -9.15 9.18 14.01
N LYS A 159 -10.38 8.66 14.03
CA LYS A 159 -11.39 9.23 14.90
C LYS A 159 -10.91 8.94 16.31
N ASP A 160 -10.60 9.99 17.07
CA ASP A 160 -10.49 9.85 18.50
C ASP A 160 -11.88 9.45 18.99
N ASP A 161 -11.99 8.24 19.53
CA ASP A 161 -13.18 7.81 20.25
C ASP A 161 -13.20 8.63 21.54
N ASN A 162 -13.94 9.74 21.53
CA ASN A 162 -14.32 10.49 22.74
C ASN A 162 -15.39 9.72 23.53
#